data_AF-A0A1X2G2B8-F1
#
_entry.id   AF-A0A1X2G2B8-F1
#
_cell.length_a   1.000
_cell.length_b   1.000
_cell.length_c   1.000
_cell.angle_alpha   90.00
_cell.angle_beta   90.00
_cell.angle_gamma   90.00
#
_symmetry.space_group_name_H-M   'P 1'
#
loop_
_entity.id
_entity.type
_entity.pdbx_description
1 polymer ?
#
loop_
_entity_poly.entity_id
_entity_poly.type
_entity_poly.pdbx_seq_one_letter_code
_entity_poly.pdbx_strand_id
1 'polypeptide(L)'
;MEANSGNDLLSFQLPPKYTPGTDLMSKWILNDKQVINLIVKSIVGQQAENKYETKPTEWTNYTRSDVFYSPTNRANAKTLPPILIEVQYAANGSFFRRLVEYCLMIRKHHSLLPIVIAICIHSTTQEFKDLTYDGDTLPFTKQVHCRGWAQECYFISAATISSVQTHNTSYLDRQPLHPLAALGHFLIEQKPSILNIAAKDDPTIQLLYGIAKRVFGDEAAKEDARHDAISNICSKATSQFNLAMSLLAEDVPDARAQKRTRDCLNDGLELMDKLHTKYANVPSSSTTNDSTRFQNTTNEQPEPPLPSGNNDWQFVDNYRSQHGTKMDWVGCYQAGKAVGFFSKYTSMKSVQAAYYRANSKHK
;
A
#
# COMPACT_ATOMS: atom_id res chain seq x y z
N MET A 1 -19.77 -18.61 -26.40
CA MET A 1 -20.20 -18.25 -25.03
C MET A 1 -19.39 -17.05 -24.55
N GLU A 2 -19.59 -15.86 -25.13
CA GLU A 2 -18.70 -14.69 -24.89
C GLU A 2 -19.46 -13.41 -24.47
N ALA A 3 -20.73 -13.52 -24.06
CA ALA A 3 -21.55 -12.34 -23.75
C ALA A 3 -21.55 -11.93 -22.26
N ASN A 4 -20.80 -12.58 -21.37
CA ASN A 4 -20.92 -12.37 -19.92
C ASN A 4 -19.71 -11.73 -19.23
N SER A 5 -18.64 -11.39 -19.97
CA SER A 5 -17.38 -10.87 -19.38
C SER A 5 -17.41 -9.37 -19.07
N GLY A 6 -18.13 -8.57 -19.86
CA GLY A 6 -18.17 -7.11 -19.70
C GLY A 6 -18.93 -6.65 -18.46
N ASN A 7 -20.09 -7.28 -18.18
CA ASN A 7 -20.94 -6.91 -17.04
C ASN A 7 -20.30 -7.30 -15.69
N ASP A 8 -19.55 -8.40 -15.71
CA ASP A 8 -18.89 -8.98 -14.54
C ASP A 8 -17.65 -8.18 -14.12
N LEU A 9 -17.02 -7.40 -15.03
CA LEU A 9 -15.91 -6.51 -14.68
C LEU A 9 -16.39 -5.24 -13.95
N LEU A 10 -17.60 -4.76 -14.26
CA LEU A 10 -18.16 -3.55 -13.65
C LEU A 10 -18.53 -3.76 -12.18
N SER A 11 -18.99 -4.97 -11.81
CA SER A 11 -19.28 -5.34 -10.43
C SER A 11 -18.04 -5.76 -9.63
N PHE A 12 -16.89 -5.94 -10.29
CA PHE A 12 -15.67 -6.35 -9.62
C PHE A 12 -15.04 -5.19 -8.83
N GLN A 13 -14.65 -5.49 -7.60
CA GLN A 13 -13.90 -4.59 -6.74
C GLN A 13 -12.71 -5.32 -6.13
N LEU A 14 -11.55 -4.64 -6.14
CA LEU A 14 -10.35 -5.15 -5.52
C LEU A 14 -10.45 -5.09 -3.99
N PRO A 15 -9.98 -6.13 -3.28
CA PRO A 15 -9.85 -6.06 -1.83
C PRO A 15 -8.89 -4.92 -1.46
N PRO A 16 -9.08 -4.24 -0.31
CA PRO A 16 -8.24 -3.12 0.11
C PRO A 16 -6.74 -3.44 0.18
N LYS A 17 -6.40 -4.70 0.41
CA LYS A 17 -5.01 -5.21 0.45
C LYS A 17 -4.33 -5.19 -0.93
N TYR A 18 -5.09 -5.22 -2.02
CA TYR A 18 -4.60 -5.31 -3.38
C TYR A 18 -4.94 -4.04 -4.19
N THR A 19 -4.92 -2.88 -3.52
CA THR A 19 -5.06 -1.60 -4.20
C THR A 19 -3.97 -1.45 -5.29
N PRO A 20 -4.28 -0.97 -6.51
CA PRO A 20 -3.28 -0.68 -7.54
C PRO A 20 -2.15 0.20 -7.00
N GLY A 21 -0.94 0.06 -7.54
CA GLY A 21 0.22 0.82 -7.07
C GLY A 21 0.87 0.29 -5.78
N THR A 22 0.20 -0.56 -4.99
CA THR A 22 0.84 -1.24 -3.85
C THR A 22 1.86 -2.28 -4.32
N ASP A 23 2.83 -2.61 -3.47
CA ASP A 23 3.95 -3.52 -3.80
C ASP A 23 3.48 -4.85 -4.39
N LEU A 24 2.57 -5.54 -3.68
CA LEU A 24 2.11 -6.87 -4.08
C LEU A 24 1.29 -6.82 -5.37
N MET A 25 0.29 -5.93 -5.43
CA MET A 25 -0.56 -5.75 -6.61
C MET A 25 0.26 -5.40 -7.85
N SER A 26 1.14 -4.40 -7.74
CA SER A 26 1.99 -3.96 -8.86
C SER A 26 2.85 -5.10 -9.39
N LYS A 27 3.48 -5.88 -8.51
CA LYS A 27 4.28 -7.04 -8.91
C LYS A 27 3.45 -8.08 -9.66
N TRP A 28 2.26 -8.43 -9.18
CA TRP A 28 1.41 -9.41 -9.87
C TRP A 28 1.00 -8.94 -11.27
N ILE A 29 0.57 -7.68 -11.40
CA ILE A 29 0.15 -7.13 -12.69
C ILE A 29 1.33 -7.01 -13.66
N LEU A 30 2.46 -6.47 -13.20
CA LEU A 30 3.64 -6.25 -14.04
C LEU A 30 4.27 -7.58 -14.51
N ASN A 31 4.17 -8.65 -13.72
CA ASN A 31 4.67 -9.97 -14.13
C ASN A 31 3.71 -10.72 -15.10
N ASP A 32 2.52 -10.20 -15.40
CA ASP A 32 1.62 -10.80 -16.39
C ASP A 32 2.21 -10.66 -17.81
N LYS A 33 2.20 -11.75 -18.59
CA LYS A 33 2.83 -11.77 -19.92
C LYS A 33 2.27 -10.71 -20.87
N GLN A 34 0.98 -10.40 -20.77
CA GLN A 34 0.36 -9.36 -21.60
C GLN A 34 0.88 -7.98 -21.23
N VAL A 35 1.09 -7.72 -19.94
CA VAL A 35 1.63 -6.45 -19.42
C VAL A 35 3.12 -6.31 -19.75
N ILE A 36 3.90 -7.39 -19.65
CA ILE A 36 5.29 -7.41 -20.11
C ILE A 36 5.35 -7.00 -21.59
N ASN A 37 4.57 -7.67 -22.45
CA ASN A 37 4.55 -7.37 -23.88
C ASN A 37 4.08 -5.94 -24.17
N LEU A 38 3.10 -5.44 -23.43
CA LEU A 38 2.62 -4.06 -23.51
C LEU A 38 3.75 -3.06 -23.23
N ILE A 39 4.51 -3.27 -22.16
CA ILE A 39 5.60 -2.38 -21.75
C ILE A 39 6.76 -2.43 -22.74
N VAL A 40 7.23 -3.62 -23.11
CA VAL A 40 8.40 -3.76 -24.01
C VAL A 40 8.09 -3.21 -25.40
N LYS A 41 6.86 -3.41 -25.91
CA LYS A 41 6.44 -2.79 -27.18
C LYS A 41 6.41 -1.27 -27.09
N SER A 42 5.94 -0.74 -25.96
CA SER A 42 5.85 0.70 -25.72
C SER A 42 7.21 1.41 -25.69
N ILE A 43 8.25 0.77 -25.16
CA ILE A 43 9.55 1.44 -24.93
C ILE A 43 10.67 0.97 -25.86
N VAL A 44 10.63 -0.27 -26.33
CA VAL A 44 11.66 -0.85 -27.22
C VAL A 44 11.14 -0.94 -28.67
N GLY A 45 9.84 -1.14 -28.85
CA GLY A 45 9.19 -1.29 -30.16
C GLY A 45 8.60 -2.67 -30.40
N GLN A 46 7.81 -2.80 -31.46
CA GLN A 46 7.03 -4.02 -31.77
C GLN A 46 7.89 -5.29 -31.86
N GLN A 47 9.13 -5.16 -32.34
CA GLN A 47 10.08 -6.26 -32.48
C GLN A 47 10.52 -6.90 -31.15
N ALA A 48 10.22 -6.28 -30.00
CA ALA A 48 10.54 -6.78 -28.67
C ALA A 48 9.48 -7.72 -28.08
N GLU A 49 8.32 -7.84 -28.72
CA GLU A 49 7.22 -8.68 -28.25
C GLU A 49 7.66 -10.13 -28.04
N ASN A 50 7.24 -10.72 -26.91
CA ASN A 50 7.59 -12.07 -26.48
C ASN A 50 9.09 -12.37 -26.27
N LYS A 51 9.98 -11.38 -26.42
CA LYS A 51 11.43 -11.56 -26.27
C LYS A 51 11.95 -11.33 -24.86
N TYR A 52 11.09 -10.92 -23.93
CA TYR A 52 11.42 -10.66 -22.54
C TYR A 52 10.74 -11.63 -21.58
N GLU A 53 11.42 -11.87 -20.47
CA GLU A 53 10.95 -12.64 -19.32
C GLU A 53 11.34 -11.93 -18.01
N THR A 54 10.64 -12.28 -16.95
CA THR A 54 10.88 -11.75 -15.61
C THR A 54 12.08 -12.48 -14.99
N LYS A 55 12.85 -11.76 -14.18
CA LYS A 55 14.03 -12.28 -13.49
C LYS A 55 13.95 -11.96 -11.99
N PRO A 56 14.68 -12.71 -11.15
CA PRO A 56 14.81 -12.40 -9.74
C PRO A 56 15.26 -10.95 -9.54
N THR A 57 14.66 -10.28 -8.54
CA THR A 57 14.90 -8.87 -8.25
C THR A 57 15.78 -8.64 -7.03
N GLU A 58 16.31 -9.72 -6.45
CA GLU A 58 17.23 -9.71 -5.33
C GLU A 58 18.66 -9.52 -5.83
N TRP A 59 19.32 -8.50 -5.29
CA TRP A 59 20.66 -8.13 -5.71
C TRP A 59 21.71 -8.54 -4.67
N THR A 60 22.97 -8.59 -5.09
CA THR A 60 24.10 -9.04 -4.24
C THR A 60 24.36 -8.14 -3.03
N ASN A 61 23.83 -6.92 -3.03
CA ASN A 61 23.89 -5.99 -1.88
C ASN A 61 22.68 -6.13 -0.93
N TYR A 62 21.93 -7.24 -1.03
CA TYR A 62 20.72 -7.53 -0.23
C TYR A 62 19.56 -6.55 -0.41
N THR A 63 19.62 -5.72 -1.46
CA THR A 63 18.50 -4.88 -1.86
C THR A 63 17.60 -5.62 -2.85
N ARG A 64 16.33 -5.19 -2.96
CA ARG A 64 15.34 -5.83 -3.82
C ARG A 64 14.61 -4.78 -4.64
N SER A 65 14.73 -4.90 -5.96
CA SER A 65 13.93 -4.10 -6.90
C SER A 65 12.50 -4.63 -7.03
N ASP A 66 11.61 -3.84 -7.61
CA ASP A 66 10.22 -4.27 -7.77
C ASP A 66 10.09 -5.30 -8.89
N VAL A 67 10.49 -4.93 -10.12
CA VAL A 67 10.34 -5.79 -11.30
C VAL A 67 11.53 -5.62 -12.25
N PHE A 68 12.08 -6.73 -12.71
CA PHE A 68 13.20 -6.78 -13.64
C PHE A 68 12.90 -7.70 -14.82
N TYR A 69 12.97 -7.16 -16.04
CA TYR A 69 12.85 -7.93 -17.27
C TYR A 69 14.21 -8.07 -17.94
N SER A 70 14.46 -9.28 -18.44
CA SER A 70 15.66 -9.58 -19.22
C SER A 70 15.29 -10.23 -20.55
N PRO A 71 16.06 -9.98 -21.62
CA PRO A 71 15.89 -10.71 -22.86
C PRO A 71 16.06 -12.22 -22.66
N THR A 72 15.12 -13.00 -23.20
CA THR A 72 14.96 -14.46 -23.04
C THR A 72 16.14 -15.31 -23.47
N ASN A 73 17.01 -14.80 -24.36
CA ASN A 73 18.15 -15.56 -24.85
C ASN A 73 19.36 -14.67 -25.10
N ARG A 74 20.55 -15.30 -25.24
CA ARG A 74 21.82 -14.59 -25.44
C ARG A 74 21.88 -13.78 -26.72
N ALA A 75 21.17 -14.18 -27.78
CA ALA A 75 21.15 -13.41 -29.03
C ALA A 75 20.39 -12.10 -28.82
N ASN A 76 19.20 -12.17 -28.23
CA ASN A 76 18.40 -11.02 -27.87
C ASN A 76 19.11 -10.11 -26.85
N ALA A 77 19.84 -10.69 -25.88
CA ALA A 77 20.59 -9.93 -24.88
C ALA A 77 21.73 -9.06 -25.45
N LYS A 78 22.15 -9.30 -26.71
CA LYS A 78 23.15 -8.46 -27.39
C LYS A 78 22.56 -7.19 -28.00
N THR A 79 21.25 -7.18 -28.28
CA THR A 79 20.58 -6.11 -29.04
C THR A 79 19.44 -5.45 -28.30
N LEU A 80 18.89 -6.12 -27.29
CA LEU A 80 17.76 -5.64 -26.51
C LEU A 80 18.22 -5.32 -25.08
N PRO A 81 17.97 -4.10 -24.57
CA PRO A 81 18.41 -3.72 -23.24
C PRO A 81 17.58 -4.43 -22.16
N PRO A 82 18.17 -4.72 -20.98
CA PRO A 82 17.38 -5.10 -19.80
C PRO A 82 16.43 -3.97 -19.41
N ILE A 83 15.33 -4.29 -18.71
CA ILE A 83 14.34 -3.29 -18.28
C ILE A 83 14.10 -3.41 -16.78
N LEU A 84 14.24 -2.29 -16.08
CA LEU A 84 13.96 -2.18 -14.65
C LEU A 84 12.71 -1.33 -14.44
N ILE A 85 11.78 -1.79 -13.61
CA ILE A 85 10.56 -1.07 -13.27
C ILE A 85 10.46 -0.95 -11.76
N GLU A 86 10.19 0.27 -11.30
CA GLU A 86 10.05 0.62 -9.90
C GLU A 86 8.73 1.37 -9.69
N VAL A 87 7.91 0.91 -8.75
CA VAL A 87 6.65 1.54 -8.36
C VAL A 87 6.80 2.06 -6.94
N GLN A 88 6.92 3.38 -6.80
CA GLN A 88 7.30 4.00 -5.54
C GLN A 88 6.22 4.94 -5.03
N TYR A 89 5.97 4.89 -3.74
CA TYR A 89 5.07 5.83 -3.08
C TYR A 89 5.58 7.26 -3.22
N ALA A 90 6.86 7.49 -2.87
CA ALA A 90 7.48 8.80 -2.98
C ALA A 90 8.80 8.74 -3.75
N ALA A 91 8.96 9.61 -4.73
CA ALA A 91 10.21 9.81 -5.47
C ALA A 91 11.04 10.93 -4.82
N ASN A 92 12.21 10.57 -4.29
CA ASN A 92 13.14 11.45 -3.58
C ASN A 92 14.61 11.06 -3.87
N GLY A 93 15.59 11.81 -3.34
CA GLY A 93 17.01 11.51 -3.54
C GLY A 93 17.44 10.11 -3.07
N SER A 94 16.83 9.58 -2.01
CA SER A 94 17.09 8.20 -1.56
C SER A 94 16.56 7.15 -2.52
N PHE A 95 15.39 7.37 -3.12
CA PHE A 95 14.89 6.54 -4.22
C PHE A 95 15.82 6.62 -5.43
N PHE A 96 16.24 7.82 -5.85
CA PHE A 96 17.16 8.00 -6.98
C PHE A 96 18.47 7.24 -6.80
N ARG A 97 19.12 7.35 -5.62
CA ARG A 97 20.35 6.60 -5.31
C ARG A 97 20.14 5.09 -5.43
N ARG A 98 19.02 4.57 -4.92
CA ARG A 98 18.66 3.15 -5.01
C ARG A 98 18.48 2.70 -6.47
N LEU A 99 17.84 3.54 -7.29
CA LEU A 99 17.64 3.29 -8.71
C LEU A 99 18.97 3.16 -9.46
N VAL A 100 19.91 4.08 -9.18
CA VAL A 100 21.26 4.03 -9.72
C VAL A 100 21.97 2.74 -9.31
N GLU A 101 21.91 2.37 -8.02
CA GLU A 101 22.51 1.14 -7.52
C GLU A 101 21.97 -0.11 -8.22
N TYR A 102 20.65 -0.22 -8.40
CA TYR A 102 20.04 -1.32 -9.15
C TYR A 102 20.56 -1.41 -10.58
N CYS A 103 20.64 -0.28 -11.28
CA CYS A 103 21.13 -0.26 -12.66
C CYS A 103 22.61 -0.67 -12.75
N LEU A 104 23.42 -0.26 -11.77
CA LEU A 104 24.81 -0.69 -11.68
C LEU A 104 24.95 -2.19 -11.38
N MET A 105 24.01 -2.78 -10.61
CA MET A 105 23.98 -4.24 -10.42
C MET A 105 23.59 -4.96 -11.70
N ILE A 106 22.58 -4.48 -12.43
CA ILE A 106 22.19 -5.03 -13.74
C ILE A 106 23.37 -5.00 -14.71
N ARG A 107 24.12 -3.89 -14.77
CA ARG A 107 25.29 -3.74 -15.64
C ARG A 107 26.41 -4.75 -15.36
N LYS A 108 26.51 -5.29 -14.14
CA LYS A 108 27.49 -6.36 -13.83
C LYS A 108 27.19 -7.66 -14.55
N HIS A 109 25.93 -7.88 -14.94
CA HIS A 109 25.45 -9.14 -15.53
C HIS A 109 24.99 -8.98 -16.99
N HIS A 110 24.83 -7.75 -17.49
CA HIS A 110 24.34 -7.46 -18.83
C HIS A 110 25.26 -6.48 -19.57
N SER A 111 25.48 -6.72 -20.86
CA SER A 111 26.37 -5.90 -21.70
C SER A 111 25.76 -4.56 -22.10
N LEU A 112 24.43 -4.46 -22.13
CA LEU A 112 23.70 -3.22 -22.43
C LEU A 112 23.23 -2.57 -21.13
N LEU A 113 23.21 -1.23 -21.11
CA LEU A 113 22.62 -0.48 -20.01
C LEU A 113 21.10 -0.69 -19.98
N PRO A 114 20.48 -0.73 -18.79
CA PRO A 114 19.04 -0.94 -18.68
C PRO A 114 18.26 0.28 -19.16
N ILE A 115 17.03 0.05 -19.62
CA ILE A 115 15.97 1.07 -19.67
C ILE A 115 15.20 1.02 -18.35
N VAL A 116 14.93 2.18 -17.75
CA VAL A 116 14.26 2.27 -16.45
C VAL A 116 12.90 2.94 -16.60
N ILE A 117 11.89 2.39 -15.92
CA ILE A 117 10.57 3.00 -15.76
C ILE A 117 10.30 3.17 -14.26
N ALA A 118 10.27 4.42 -13.80
CA ALA A 118 9.93 4.79 -12.43
C ALA A 118 8.51 5.37 -12.39
N ILE A 119 7.61 4.71 -11.68
CA ILE A 119 6.21 5.14 -11.50
C ILE A 119 6.04 5.63 -10.06
N CYS A 120 5.72 6.91 -9.90
CA CYS A 120 5.50 7.54 -8.61
C CYS A 120 4.01 7.72 -8.34
N ILE A 121 3.49 7.03 -7.33
CA ILE A 121 2.04 6.95 -7.05
C ILE A 121 1.52 7.97 -6.04
N HIS A 122 2.39 8.73 -5.36
CA HIS A 122 1.94 9.74 -4.40
C HIS A 122 2.69 11.08 -4.50
N SER A 123 3.99 11.14 -4.15
CA SER A 123 4.68 12.44 -4.07
C SER A 123 6.10 12.46 -4.63
N THR A 124 6.51 13.62 -5.14
CA THR A 124 7.85 13.82 -5.71
C THR A 124 8.49 15.04 -5.06
N THR A 125 9.70 14.90 -4.53
CA THR A 125 10.45 16.03 -3.93
C THR A 125 10.97 16.97 -5.01
N GLN A 126 11.21 18.24 -4.64
CA GLN A 126 11.81 19.20 -5.58
C GLN A 126 13.20 18.73 -6.05
N GLU A 127 14.02 18.23 -5.12
CA GLU A 127 15.33 17.62 -5.44
C GLU A 127 15.23 16.57 -6.56
N PHE A 128 14.22 15.69 -6.51
CA PHE A 128 14.05 14.69 -7.57
C PHE A 128 13.54 15.33 -8.87
N LYS A 129 12.60 16.27 -8.81
CA LYS A 129 12.09 16.99 -9.98
C LYS A 129 13.19 17.72 -10.74
N ASP A 130 14.15 18.31 -10.03
CA ASP A 130 15.29 19.02 -10.59
C ASP A 130 16.23 18.09 -11.39
N LEU A 131 16.13 16.77 -11.19
CA LEU A 131 16.85 15.75 -11.98
C LEU A 131 16.09 15.33 -13.25
N THR A 132 14.89 15.89 -13.48
CA THR A 132 14.02 15.50 -14.57
C THR A 132 13.88 16.58 -15.63
N TYR A 133 13.67 16.17 -16.89
CA TYR A 133 13.48 17.05 -18.02
C TYR A 133 12.43 16.47 -19.00
N ASP A 134 11.89 17.31 -19.89
CA ASP A 134 10.97 16.85 -20.92
C ASP A 134 11.71 16.05 -21.98
N GLY A 135 11.19 14.87 -22.31
CA GLY A 135 11.68 14.04 -23.41
C GLY A 135 10.77 14.12 -24.62
N ASP A 136 11.34 13.88 -25.81
CA ASP A 136 10.60 14.02 -27.08
C ASP A 136 9.77 12.78 -27.44
N THR A 137 10.05 11.63 -26.83
CA THR A 137 9.50 10.34 -27.27
C THR A 137 8.15 9.98 -26.65
N LEU A 138 7.97 10.25 -25.35
CA LEU A 138 6.79 9.84 -24.59
C LEU A 138 6.25 11.03 -23.79
N PRO A 139 5.22 11.73 -24.31
CA PRO A 139 4.85 13.06 -23.83
C PRO A 139 4.02 13.05 -22.53
N PHE A 140 3.84 11.88 -21.91
CA PHE A 140 3.21 11.66 -20.60
C PHE A 140 4.25 11.25 -19.54
N THR A 141 5.53 11.32 -19.90
CA THR A 141 6.68 10.97 -19.06
C THR A 141 7.67 12.13 -18.99
N LYS A 142 8.45 12.19 -17.93
CA LYS A 142 9.70 12.97 -17.90
C LYS A 142 10.87 12.01 -18.05
N GLN A 143 11.99 12.51 -18.56
CA GLN A 143 13.26 11.80 -18.52
C GLN A 143 14.01 12.16 -17.24
N VAL A 144 14.73 11.21 -16.65
CA VAL A 144 15.64 11.45 -15.53
C VAL A 144 17.08 11.42 -16.06
N HIS A 145 17.93 12.34 -15.59
CA HIS A 145 19.35 12.33 -15.96
C HIS A 145 20.02 11.01 -15.58
N CYS A 146 20.36 10.20 -16.59
CA CYS A 146 20.77 8.81 -16.38
C CYS A 146 22.07 8.36 -17.07
N ARG A 147 22.81 9.32 -17.63
CA ARG A 147 24.08 9.06 -18.33
C ARG A 147 25.05 8.28 -17.42
N GLY A 148 25.51 7.13 -17.92
CA GLY A 148 26.53 6.31 -17.26
C GLY A 148 25.99 5.15 -16.42
N TRP A 149 24.68 5.10 -16.16
CA TRP A 149 24.06 4.01 -15.39
C TRP A 149 22.81 3.41 -16.03
N ALA A 150 22.08 4.13 -16.89
CA ALA A 150 21.00 3.58 -17.72
C ALA A 150 21.09 4.10 -19.17
N GLN A 151 20.38 3.43 -20.07
CA GLN A 151 20.19 3.88 -21.46
C GLN A 151 19.15 5.01 -21.50
N GLU A 152 18.00 4.79 -20.87
CA GLU A 152 16.90 5.73 -20.73
C GLU A 152 16.29 5.56 -19.34
N CYS A 153 15.72 6.63 -18.77
CA CYS A 153 15.05 6.56 -17.48
C CYS A 153 13.77 7.39 -17.50
N TYR A 154 12.65 6.72 -17.77
CA TYR A 154 11.33 7.32 -17.82
C TYR A 154 10.74 7.45 -16.43
N PHE A 155 10.26 8.64 -16.10
CA PHE A 155 9.55 8.96 -14.87
C PHE A 155 8.10 9.29 -15.16
N ILE A 156 7.20 8.57 -14.49
CA ILE A 156 5.74 8.70 -14.62
C ILE A 156 5.18 9.09 -13.26
N SER A 157 4.35 10.12 -13.22
CA SER A 157 3.62 10.54 -12.02
C SER A 157 2.26 11.12 -12.41
N ALA A 158 1.39 11.36 -11.42
CA ALA A 158 0.12 12.04 -11.65
C ALA A 158 0.30 13.36 -12.42
N ALA A 159 1.34 14.13 -12.10
CA ALA A 159 1.63 15.40 -12.76
C ALA A 159 2.05 15.24 -14.23
N THR A 160 2.76 14.17 -14.60
CA THR A 160 3.20 13.97 -15.99
C THR A 160 2.06 13.47 -16.86
N ILE A 161 1.18 12.62 -16.31
CA ILE A 161 -0.01 12.11 -17.01
C ILE A 161 -1.07 13.20 -17.16
N SER A 162 -1.30 14.00 -16.12
CA SER A 162 -2.26 15.11 -16.15
C SER A 162 -1.70 16.36 -16.84
N SER A 163 -0.45 16.32 -17.34
CA SER A 163 0.13 17.48 -18.01
C SER A 163 -0.66 17.81 -19.29
N VAL A 164 -0.97 19.10 -19.43
CA VAL A 164 -1.69 19.64 -20.57
C VAL A 164 -0.73 19.71 -21.76
N GLN A 165 -1.13 19.11 -22.87
CA GLN A 165 -0.36 19.17 -24.11
C GLN A 165 -0.74 20.39 -24.95
N THR A 166 0.00 20.62 -26.02
CA THR A 166 -0.33 21.64 -27.02
C THR A 166 -1.81 21.49 -27.42
N HIS A 167 -2.56 22.60 -27.34
CA HIS A 167 -4.03 22.71 -27.50
C HIS A 167 -4.93 22.54 -26.27
N ASN A 168 -4.42 22.76 -25.04
CA ASN A 168 -5.23 22.80 -23.81
C ASN A 168 -6.00 21.50 -23.47
N THR A 169 -5.63 20.37 -24.07
CA THR A 169 -6.22 19.05 -23.75
C THR A 169 -5.28 18.26 -22.83
N SER A 170 -5.84 17.65 -21.79
CA SER A 170 -5.09 16.72 -20.94
C SER A 170 -4.72 15.47 -21.74
N TYR A 171 -3.61 14.82 -21.38
CA TYR A 171 -3.29 13.52 -21.98
C TYR A 171 -4.39 12.48 -21.74
N LEU A 172 -5.09 12.59 -20.61
CA LEU A 172 -6.19 11.70 -20.22
C LEU A 172 -7.43 11.81 -21.13
N ASP A 173 -7.56 12.91 -21.88
CA ASP A 173 -8.66 13.12 -22.82
C ASP A 173 -8.43 12.38 -24.15
N ARG A 174 -7.22 11.85 -24.38
CA ARG A 174 -6.91 11.07 -25.57
C ARG A 174 -7.50 9.66 -25.43
N GLN A 175 -8.20 9.23 -26.46
CA GLN A 175 -8.77 7.88 -26.53
C GLN A 175 -8.35 7.20 -27.85
N PRO A 176 -7.73 6.02 -27.81
CA PRO A 176 -7.23 5.32 -26.62
C PRO A 176 -6.00 6.01 -26.00
N LEU A 177 -5.75 5.78 -24.72
CA LEU A 177 -4.51 6.16 -24.07
C LEU A 177 -3.34 5.34 -24.62
N HIS A 178 -2.14 5.90 -24.59
CA HIS A 178 -0.96 5.08 -24.84
C HIS A 178 -0.85 3.99 -23.74
N PRO A 179 -0.53 2.73 -24.08
CA PRO A 179 -0.63 1.63 -23.11
C PRO A 179 0.20 1.84 -21.84
N LEU A 180 1.42 2.39 -21.96
CA LEU A 180 2.25 2.71 -20.80
C LEU A 180 1.66 3.83 -19.93
N ALA A 181 0.94 4.79 -20.52
CA ALA A 181 0.25 5.84 -19.78
C ALA A 181 -0.96 5.31 -19.03
N ALA A 182 -1.75 4.43 -19.67
CA ALA A 182 -2.87 3.73 -19.03
C ALA A 182 -2.40 2.87 -17.85
N LEU A 183 -1.28 2.14 -18.00
CA LEU A 183 -0.65 1.42 -16.90
C LEU A 183 -0.24 2.34 -15.74
N GLY A 184 0.43 3.46 -16.05
CA GLY A 184 0.77 4.48 -15.06
C GLY A 184 -0.47 5.01 -14.34
N HIS A 185 -1.50 5.38 -15.10
CA HIS A 185 -2.76 5.90 -14.58
C HIS A 185 -3.45 4.91 -13.65
N PHE A 186 -3.54 3.63 -14.04
CA PHE A 186 -4.08 2.54 -13.21
C PHE A 186 -3.36 2.43 -11.86
N LEU A 187 -2.02 2.45 -11.86
CA LEU A 187 -1.22 2.32 -10.63
C LEU A 187 -1.27 3.58 -9.76
N ILE A 188 -1.35 4.77 -10.37
CA ILE A 188 -1.33 6.06 -9.68
C ILE A 188 -2.68 6.41 -9.05
N GLU A 189 -3.79 6.13 -9.74
CA GLU A 189 -5.14 6.46 -9.25
C GLU A 189 -5.62 5.56 -8.11
N GLN A 190 -5.03 4.36 -7.98
CA GLN A 190 -5.27 3.44 -6.86
C GLN A 190 -6.76 3.12 -6.64
N LYS A 191 -7.55 3.11 -7.72
CA LYS A 191 -9.00 2.83 -7.63
C LYS A 191 -9.23 1.33 -7.54
N PRO A 192 -10.11 0.87 -6.63
CA PRO A 192 -10.37 -0.56 -6.48
C PRO A 192 -11.32 -1.12 -7.54
N SER A 193 -12.07 -0.27 -8.25
CA SER A 193 -13.02 -0.67 -9.29
C SER A 193 -12.85 0.20 -10.52
N ILE A 194 -13.06 -0.41 -11.69
CA ILE A 194 -13.04 0.24 -12.99
C ILE A 194 -14.12 1.33 -13.12
N LEU A 195 -15.20 1.26 -12.34
CA LEU A 195 -16.23 2.30 -12.33
C LEU A 195 -15.72 3.63 -11.76
N ASN A 196 -14.67 3.59 -10.95
CA ASN A 196 -14.17 4.73 -10.19
C ASN A 196 -12.91 5.37 -10.80
N ILE A 197 -12.43 4.85 -11.94
CA ILE A 197 -11.26 5.37 -12.65
C ILE A 197 -11.70 6.18 -13.88
N ALA A 198 -10.95 7.24 -14.19
CA ALA A 198 -11.09 7.92 -15.47
C ALA A 198 -10.63 7.00 -16.62
N ALA A 199 -11.07 7.29 -17.84
CA ALA A 199 -10.77 6.46 -19.03
C ALA A 199 -11.11 4.97 -18.85
N LYS A 200 -12.20 4.64 -18.13
CA LYS A 200 -12.66 3.27 -17.91
C LYS A 200 -12.95 2.47 -19.20
N ASP A 201 -13.23 3.18 -20.29
CA ASP A 201 -13.49 2.60 -21.61
C ASP A 201 -12.19 2.33 -22.40
N ASP A 202 -11.03 2.75 -21.87
CA ASP A 202 -9.74 2.48 -22.48
C ASP A 202 -9.43 0.97 -22.46
N PRO A 203 -9.00 0.39 -23.59
CA PRO A 203 -8.77 -1.05 -23.69
C PRO A 203 -7.64 -1.55 -22.79
N THR A 204 -6.63 -0.72 -22.49
CA THR A 204 -5.56 -1.09 -21.57
C THR A 204 -6.05 -1.07 -20.13
N ILE A 205 -6.86 -0.08 -19.75
CA ILE A 205 -7.47 -0.04 -18.41
C ILE A 205 -8.37 -1.26 -18.19
N GLN A 206 -9.22 -1.61 -19.16
CA GLN A 206 -10.05 -2.82 -19.10
C GLN A 206 -9.22 -4.10 -18.99
N LEU A 207 -8.12 -4.20 -19.75
CA LEU A 207 -7.18 -5.32 -19.65
C LEU A 207 -6.58 -5.44 -18.25
N LEU A 208 -6.11 -4.32 -17.67
CA LEU A 208 -5.46 -4.32 -16.35
C LEU A 208 -6.43 -4.74 -15.24
N TYR A 209 -7.66 -4.23 -15.25
CA TYR A 209 -8.69 -4.70 -14.32
C TYR A 209 -9.11 -6.15 -14.58
N GLY A 210 -9.13 -6.60 -15.84
CA GLY A 210 -9.39 -7.99 -16.18
C GLY A 210 -8.32 -8.95 -15.64
N ILE A 211 -7.05 -8.55 -15.71
CA ILE A 211 -5.93 -9.30 -15.10
C ILE A 211 -6.08 -9.28 -13.58
N ALA A 212 -6.32 -8.11 -12.99
CA ALA A 212 -6.51 -7.95 -11.55
C ALA A 212 -7.64 -8.85 -11.03
N LYS A 213 -8.75 -8.92 -11.75
CA LYS A 213 -9.86 -9.82 -11.45
C LYS A 213 -9.45 -11.28 -11.53
N ARG A 214 -8.73 -11.69 -12.58
CA ARG A 214 -8.27 -13.07 -12.71
C ARG A 214 -7.32 -13.48 -11.57
N VAL A 215 -6.47 -12.56 -11.10
CA VAL A 215 -5.48 -12.86 -10.05
C VAL A 215 -6.08 -12.79 -8.65
N PHE A 216 -6.99 -11.85 -8.39
CA PHE A 216 -7.50 -11.55 -7.04
C PHE A 216 -8.99 -11.84 -6.85
N GLY A 217 -9.69 -12.38 -7.86
CA GLY A 217 -11.13 -12.61 -7.83
C GLY A 217 -11.60 -13.50 -6.69
N ASP A 218 -10.87 -14.58 -6.41
CA ASP A 218 -11.21 -15.49 -5.30
C ASP A 218 -11.09 -14.80 -3.93
N GLU A 219 -10.10 -13.93 -3.77
CA GLU A 219 -9.89 -13.19 -2.53
C GLU A 219 -10.90 -12.05 -2.38
N ALA A 220 -11.28 -11.41 -3.49
CA ALA A 220 -12.40 -10.48 -3.53
C ALA A 220 -13.71 -11.14 -3.10
N ALA A 221 -14.04 -12.30 -3.67
CA ALA A 221 -15.25 -13.03 -3.32
C ALA A 221 -15.29 -13.43 -1.83
N LYS A 222 -14.14 -13.81 -1.25
CA LYS A 222 -14.06 -14.10 0.20
C LYS A 222 -14.23 -12.85 1.05
N GLU A 223 -13.64 -11.73 0.63
CA GLU A 223 -13.76 -10.46 1.33
C GLU A 223 -15.21 -9.96 1.31
N ASP A 224 -15.88 -10.07 0.16
CA ASP A 224 -17.30 -9.75 -0.02
C ASP A 224 -18.18 -10.65 0.85
N ALA A 225 -17.96 -11.98 0.81
CA ALA A 225 -18.72 -12.92 1.65
C ALA A 225 -18.52 -12.65 3.16
N ARG A 226 -17.30 -12.25 3.56
CA ARG A 226 -17.02 -11.83 4.94
C ARG A 226 -17.76 -10.56 5.30
N HIS A 227 -17.76 -9.58 4.39
CA HIS A 227 -18.47 -8.33 4.56
C HIS A 227 -19.99 -8.56 4.72
N ASP A 228 -20.58 -9.37 3.84
CA ASP A 228 -21.98 -9.77 3.89
C ASP A 228 -22.35 -10.49 5.20
N ALA A 229 -21.49 -11.41 5.66
CA ALA A 229 -21.70 -12.10 6.93
C ALA A 229 -21.74 -11.11 8.12
N ILE A 230 -20.83 -10.15 8.15
CA ILE A 230 -20.78 -9.11 9.20
C ILE A 230 -22.02 -8.22 9.12
N SER A 231 -22.39 -7.77 7.92
CA SER A 231 -23.59 -6.93 7.72
C SER A 231 -24.87 -7.66 8.16
N ASN A 232 -24.99 -8.95 7.86
CA ASN A 232 -26.10 -9.80 8.29
C ASN A 232 -26.16 -9.98 9.81
N ILE A 233 -25.02 -10.16 10.47
CA ILE A 233 -24.96 -10.21 11.94
C ILE A 233 -25.39 -8.85 12.52
N CYS A 234 -24.91 -7.76 11.91
CA CYS A 234 -25.22 -6.42 12.39
C CYS A 234 -26.71 -6.08 12.31
N SER A 235 -27.31 -6.29 11.14
CA SER A 235 -28.74 -6.08 10.94
C SER A 235 -29.60 -6.96 11.86
N LYS A 236 -29.25 -8.24 12.04
CA LYS A 236 -29.97 -9.15 12.96
C LYS A 236 -29.87 -8.67 14.40
N ALA A 237 -28.67 -8.35 14.90
CA ALA A 237 -28.50 -7.87 16.27
C ALA A 237 -29.28 -6.56 16.51
N THR A 238 -29.20 -5.61 15.57
CA THR A 238 -29.99 -4.37 15.60
C THR A 238 -31.49 -4.65 15.68
N SER A 239 -32.01 -5.59 14.89
CA SER A 239 -33.43 -5.97 14.94
C SER A 239 -33.84 -6.58 16.29
N GLN A 240 -32.98 -7.41 16.89
CA GLN A 240 -33.25 -8.05 18.18
C GLN A 240 -33.19 -7.04 19.33
N PHE A 241 -32.26 -6.07 19.30
CA PHE A 241 -32.24 -4.99 20.28
C PHE A 241 -33.48 -4.10 20.20
N ASN A 242 -33.92 -3.76 18.98
CA ASN A 242 -35.18 -3.02 18.78
C ASN A 242 -36.40 -3.80 19.28
N LEU A 243 -36.46 -5.11 19.03
CA LEU A 243 -37.52 -5.97 19.56
C LEU A 243 -37.51 -6.00 21.09
N ALA A 244 -36.34 -6.21 21.71
CA ALA A 244 -36.20 -6.20 23.16
C ALA A 244 -36.63 -4.86 23.78
N MET A 245 -36.31 -3.73 23.12
CA MET A 245 -36.78 -2.42 23.56
C MET A 245 -38.32 -2.30 23.54
N SER A 246 -38.99 -2.85 22.52
CA SER A 246 -40.44 -2.84 22.42
C SER A 246 -41.10 -3.67 23.52
N LEU A 247 -40.60 -4.88 23.78
CA LEU A 247 -41.13 -5.77 24.84
C LEU A 247 -40.93 -5.18 26.24
N LEU A 248 -39.79 -4.51 26.49
CA LEU A 248 -39.55 -3.82 27.77
C LEU A 248 -40.49 -2.65 28.01
N ALA A 249 -41.08 -2.06 26.96
CA ALA A 249 -42.06 -0.98 27.12
C ALA A 249 -43.40 -1.50 27.69
N GLU A 250 -43.70 -2.78 27.52
CA GLU A 250 -44.99 -3.39 27.88
C GLU A 250 -44.96 -4.11 29.24
N ASP A 251 -43.83 -4.70 29.66
CA ASP A 251 -43.81 -5.73 30.73
C ASP A 251 -43.01 -5.40 32.03
N VAL A 252 -42.43 -4.20 32.20
CA VAL A 252 -41.58 -3.90 33.39
C VAL A 252 -42.23 -2.88 34.33
N PRO A 253 -42.66 -3.27 35.56
CA PRO A 253 -43.28 -2.37 36.53
C PRO A 253 -42.31 -1.37 37.19
N ASP A 254 -41.02 -1.73 37.33
CA ASP A 254 -40.01 -0.85 37.91
C ASP A 254 -39.41 0.08 36.86
N ALA A 255 -39.78 1.36 36.93
CA ALA A 255 -39.29 2.41 36.04
C ALA A 255 -37.76 2.55 36.04
N ARG A 256 -37.07 2.24 37.15
CA ARG A 256 -35.62 2.38 37.26
C ARG A 256 -34.90 1.22 36.56
N ALA A 257 -35.35 -0.01 36.74
CA ALA A 257 -34.86 -1.18 35.99
C ALA A 257 -35.18 -1.06 34.49
N GLN A 258 -36.37 -0.58 34.13
CA GLN A 258 -36.76 -0.34 32.73
C GLN A 258 -35.82 0.66 32.05
N LYS A 259 -35.52 1.80 32.71
CA LYS A 259 -34.57 2.78 32.19
C LYS A 259 -33.18 2.19 31.99
N ARG A 260 -32.62 1.51 32.99
CA ARG A 260 -31.27 0.92 32.89
C ARG A 260 -31.18 -0.13 31.78
N THR A 261 -32.25 -0.91 31.58
CA THR A 261 -32.28 -1.92 30.52
C THR A 261 -32.39 -1.28 29.14
N ARG A 262 -33.18 -0.21 28.98
CA ARG A 262 -33.21 0.58 27.73
C ARG A 262 -31.85 1.22 27.42
N ASP A 263 -31.20 1.83 28.41
CA ASP A 263 -29.89 2.45 28.23
C ASP A 263 -28.87 1.39 27.75
N CYS A 264 -28.87 0.20 28.36
CA CYS A 264 -28.00 -0.90 27.93
C CYS A 264 -28.28 -1.41 26.50
N LEU A 265 -29.55 -1.47 26.07
CA LEU A 265 -29.91 -1.84 24.70
C LEU A 265 -29.54 -0.76 23.69
N ASN A 266 -29.69 0.52 24.05
CA ASN A 266 -29.26 1.65 23.22
C ASN A 266 -27.73 1.64 23.03
N ASP A 267 -26.96 1.36 24.09
CA ASP A 267 -25.51 1.19 23.99
C ASP A 267 -25.16 0.04 23.03
N GLY A 268 -25.93 -1.06 23.08
CA GLY A 268 -25.83 -2.19 22.15
C GLY A 268 -26.11 -1.77 20.70
N LEU A 269 -27.19 -1.03 20.45
CA LEU A 269 -27.53 -0.49 19.12
C LEU A 269 -26.43 0.44 18.59
N GLU A 270 -25.90 1.33 19.42
CA GLU A 270 -24.82 2.23 19.04
C GLU A 270 -23.54 1.45 18.69
N LEU A 271 -23.23 0.39 19.43
CA LEU A 271 -22.10 -0.49 19.10
C LEU A 271 -22.32 -1.20 17.76
N MET A 272 -23.53 -1.71 17.49
CA MET A 272 -23.85 -2.37 16.24
C MET A 272 -23.80 -1.40 15.05
N ASP A 273 -24.27 -0.16 15.23
CA ASP A 273 -24.19 0.88 14.20
C ASP A 273 -22.73 1.28 13.93
N LYS A 274 -21.91 1.40 14.97
CA LYS A 274 -20.45 1.62 14.84
C LYS A 274 -19.77 0.48 14.09
N LEU A 275 -20.12 -0.77 14.40
CA LEU A 275 -19.58 -1.94 13.69
C LEU A 275 -20.04 -1.94 12.23
N HIS A 276 -21.34 -1.79 11.99
CA HIS A 276 -21.90 -1.72 10.65
C HIS A 276 -21.23 -0.61 9.83
N THR A 277 -21.11 0.61 10.37
CA THR A 277 -20.45 1.73 9.72
C THR A 277 -18.96 1.48 9.48
N LYS A 278 -18.24 0.92 10.46
CA LYS A 278 -16.81 0.59 10.33
C LYS A 278 -16.55 -0.40 9.20
N TYR A 279 -17.46 -1.34 8.98
CA TYR A 279 -17.30 -2.36 7.95
C TYR A 279 -17.94 -1.93 6.63
N ALA A 280 -19.01 -1.13 6.62
CA ALA A 280 -19.71 -0.62 5.43
C ALA A 280 -18.95 0.53 4.75
N ASN A 281 -18.29 1.39 5.52
CA ASN A 281 -17.40 2.42 4.99
C ASN A 281 -15.96 1.93 5.12
N VAL A 282 -15.45 1.30 4.07
CA VAL A 282 -13.99 1.21 3.86
C VAL A 282 -13.58 2.26 2.83
N PRO A 283 -13.44 3.55 3.19
CA PRO A 283 -12.52 4.43 2.51
C PRO A 283 -11.11 4.09 3.01
N SER A 284 -10.30 3.56 2.11
CA SER A 284 -8.84 3.66 2.04
C SER A 284 -8.12 4.21 3.28
N SER A 285 -8.12 3.50 4.41
CA SER A 285 -7.28 3.87 5.56
C SER A 285 -7.19 2.72 6.58
N SER A 286 -6.19 1.87 6.40
CA SER A 286 -5.35 1.33 7.48
C SER A 286 -4.36 0.30 6.91
N THR A 287 -3.48 0.76 6.03
CA THR A 287 -2.19 0.10 5.86
C THR A 287 -1.42 0.31 7.15
N THR A 288 -1.43 -0.71 8.01
CA THR A 288 -0.43 -0.85 9.08
C THR A 288 0.88 -1.18 8.40
N ASN A 289 1.61 -0.14 7.97
CA ASN A 289 2.99 -0.29 7.55
C ASN A 289 3.89 -0.31 8.78
N ASP A 290 4.26 -1.53 9.14
CA ASP A 290 5.45 -1.84 9.90
C ASP A 290 6.66 -1.63 8.96
N SER A 291 7.31 -0.47 9.06
CA SER A 291 8.68 -0.23 8.60
C SER A 291 9.20 1.08 9.18
N THR A 292 9.96 0.92 10.27
CA THR A 292 11.23 1.61 10.54
C THR A 292 11.44 2.96 9.85
N ARG A 293 11.07 4.02 10.56
CA ARG A 293 11.52 5.40 10.33
C ARG A 293 12.99 5.52 10.77
N PHE A 294 13.91 5.47 9.82
CA PHE A 294 15.17 6.21 9.95
C PHE A 294 14.88 7.68 9.63
N GLN A 295 14.88 8.53 10.65
CA GLN A 295 15.27 9.92 10.50
C GLN A 295 16.20 10.27 11.66
N ASN A 296 17.45 10.51 11.31
CA ASN A 296 18.41 11.23 12.12
C ASN A 296 17.96 12.70 12.24
N THR A 297 18.04 13.20 13.48
CA THR A 297 18.54 14.52 13.93
C THR A 297 18.91 15.53 12.82
N THR A 298 18.56 16.82 12.89
CA THR A 298 18.84 17.78 13.97
C THR A 298 17.95 19.03 13.82
N ASN A 299 17.43 19.56 14.94
CA ASN A 299 17.64 20.96 15.31
C ASN A 299 17.30 21.14 16.80
N GLU A 300 18.19 21.84 17.48
CA GLU A 300 18.28 22.00 18.92
C GLU A 300 17.12 22.82 19.50
N GLN A 301 16.51 22.30 20.56
CA GLN A 301 16.01 23.12 21.64
C GLN A 301 16.13 22.31 22.95
N PRO A 302 16.76 22.85 24.02
CA PRO A 302 16.97 22.09 25.25
C PRO A 302 15.69 22.06 26.08
N GLU A 303 15.04 20.90 26.16
CA GLU A 303 14.00 20.62 27.17
C GLU A 303 14.61 20.01 28.44
N PRO A 304 13.98 20.24 29.61
CA PRO A 304 14.62 20.23 30.92
C PRO A 304 14.92 18.80 31.41
N PRO A 305 15.84 18.62 32.38
CA PRO A 305 16.04 17.33 33.02
C PRO A 305 14.75 16.91 33.72
N LEU A 306 14.22 15.73 33.35
CA LEU A 306 13.09 15.12 34.05
C LEU A 306 13.54 14.54 35.40
N PRO A 307 12.69 14.60 36.44
CA PRO A 307 13.06 14.27 37.81
C PRO A 307 13.32 12.78 38.03
N SER A 308 14.23 12.52 38.95
CA SER A 308 14.56 11.23 39.56
C SER A 308 13.34 10.53 40.19
N GLY A 309 13.12 9.25 39.83
CA GLY A 309 12.22 8.32 40.54
C GLY A 309 11.15 7.65 39.66
N ASN A 310 11.55 6.78 38.72
CA ASN A 310 10.58 6.13 37.83
C ASN A 310 10.03 4.83 38.44
N ASN A 311 8.97 4.94 39.24
CA ASN A 311 8.31 3.80 39.91
C ASN A 311 7.80 2.72 38.93
N ASP A 312 7.62 3.05 37.64
CA ASP A 312 7.23 2.09 36.58
C ASP A 312 8.26 0.96 36.39
N TRP A 313 9.56 1.22 36.55
CA TRP A 313 10.60 0.19 36.33
C TRP A 313 10.76 -0.73 37.53
N GLN A 314 10.61 -0.20 38.74
CA GLN A 314 10.56 -1.01 39.96
C GLN A 314 9.38 -1.99 39.92
N PHE A 315 8.23 -1.57 39.38
CA PHE A 315 7.09 -2.47 39.18
C PHE A 315 7.44 -3.63 38.24
N VAL A 316 8.09 -3.34 37.11
CA VAL A 316 8.52 -4.37 36.13
C VAL A 316 9.53 -5.34 36.76
N ASP A 317 10.50 -4.84 37.53
CA ASP A 317 11.51 -5.66 38.20
C ASP A 317 10.89 -6.57 39.27
N ASN A 318 9.94 -6.05 40.06
CA ASN A 318 9.19 -6.82 41.05
C ASN A 318 8.28 -7.88 40.41
N TYR A 319 7.63 -7.54 39.30
CA TYR A 319 6.80 -8.50 38.57
C TYR A 319 7.65 -9.66 38.05
N ARG A 320 8.84 -9.36 37.51
CA ARG A 320 9.78 -10.34 36.99
C ARG A 320 10.34 -11.26 38.08
N SER A 321 10.66 -10.74 39.26
CA SER A 321 11.18 -11.56 40.37
C SER A 321 10.15 -12.57 40.88
N GLN A 322 8.86 -12.26 40.77
CA GLN A 322 7.76 -13.13 41.22
C GLN A 322 7.32 -14.18 40.17
N HIS A 323 7.54 -13.93 38.88
CA HIS A 323 6.99 -14.76 37.78
C HIS A 323 8.05 -15.51 36.95
N GLY A 324 9.32 -15.48 37.37
CA GLY A 324 10.41 -16.30 36.81
C GLY A 324 11.22 -15.63 35.69
N THR A 325 12.14 -16.40 35.08
CA THR A 325 13.17 -15.87 34.15
C THR A 325 12.61 -15.38 32.81
N LYS A 326 11.48 -15.94 32.36
CA LYS A 326 10.79 -15.55 31.13
C LYS A 326 9.67 -14.56 31.46
N MET A 327 9.87 -13.32 31.05
CA MET A 327 8.95 -12.22 31.34
C MET A 327 7.62 -12.37 30.58
N ASP A 328 6.50 -12.46 31.29
CA ASP A 328 5.16 -12.27 30.72
C ASP A 328 4.85 -10.77 30.65
N TRP A 329 5.13 -10.18 29.50
CA TRP A 329 4.88 -8.77 29.25
C TRP A 329 3.40 -8.41 29.18
N VAL A 330 2.55 -9.35 28.75
CA VAL A 330 1.10 -9.11 28.65
C VAL A 330 0.51 -9.04 30.06
N GLY A 331 0.80 -10.04 30.89
CA GLY A 331 0.40 -10.05 32.30
C GLY A 331 0.96 -8.86 33.08
N CYS A 332 2.25 -8.53 32.90
CA CYS A 332 2.88 -7.38 33.56
C CYS A 332 2.20 -6.05 33.20
N TYR A 333 1.89 -5.83 31.92
CA TYR A 333 1.27 -4.60 31.47
C TYR A 333 -0.14 -4.43 32.04
N GLN A 334 -0.93 -5.51 32.03
CA GLN A 334 -2.29 -5.50 32.58
C GLN A 334 -2.29 -5.29 34.09
N ALA A 335 -1.43 -5.99 34.83
CA ALA A 335 -1.28 -5.84 36.27
C ALA A 335 -0.84 -4.42 36.66
N GLY A 336 0.12 -3.84 35.94
CA GLY A 336 0.59 -2.47 36.20
C GLY A 336 -0.48 -1.41 35.89
N LYS A 337 -1.23 -1.56 34.80
CA LYS A 337 -2.36 -0.66 34.49
C LYS A 337 -3.44 -0.70 35.57
N ALA A 338 -3.74 -1.88 36.11
CA ALA A 338 -4.76 -2.05 37.15
C ALA A 338 -4.41 -1.32 38.46
N VAL A 339 -3.12 -1.13 38.75
CA VAL A 339 -2.63 -0.41 39.95
C VAL A 339 -2.08 0.98 39.65
N GLY A 340 -2.41 1.55 38.47
CA GLY A 340 -2.11 2.94 38.12
C GLY A 340 -0.72 3.20 37.52
N PHE A 341 0.08 2.16 37.28
CA PHE A 341 1.36 2.25 36.58
C PHE A 341 1.18 2.31 35.06
N PHE A 342 2.26 2.70 34.37
CA PHE A 342 2.29 2.80 32.90
C PHE A 342 1.28 3.80 32.31
N SER A 343 0.91 4.84 33.05
CA SER A 343 -0.04 5.88 32.60
C SER A 343 0.40 6.53 31.28
N LYS A 344 1.72 6.67 31.07
CA LYS A 344 2.35 7.24 29.86
C LYS A 344 2.43 6.30 28.66
N TYR A 345 2.03 5.03 28.80
CA TYR A 345 2.18 4.02 27.76
C TYR A 345 0.83 3.46 27.32
N THR A 346 0.58 3.50 26.01
CA THR A 346 -0.67 3.05 25.37
C THR A 346 -0.65 1.58 24.97
N SER A 347 0.51 0.91 25.07
CA SER A 347 0.63 -0.52 24.74
C SER A 347 1.72 -1.23 25.56
N MET A 348 1.56 -2.55 25.73
CA MET A 348 2.60 -3.41 26.31
C MET A 348 3.94 -3.26 25.58
N LYS A 349 3.94 -3.23 24.23
CA LYS A 349 5.16 -3.07 23.42
C LYS A 349 5.90 -1.78 23.75
N SER A 350 5.19 -0.68 24.02
CA SER A 350 5.80 0.59 24.41
C SER A 350 6.45 0.56 25.79
N VAL A 351 5.85 -0.12 26.78
CA VAL A 351 6.44 -0.35 28.11
C VAL A 351 7.69 -1.21 28.01
N GLN A 352 7.60 -2.32 27.28
CA GLN A 352 8.71 -3.25 27.04
C GLN A 352 9.91 -2.53 26.41
N ALA A 353 9.68 -1.78 25.33
CA ALA A 353 10.73 -1.04 24.63
C ALA A 353 11.33 0.08 25.48
N ALA A 354 10.56 0.72 26.34
CA ALA A 354 11.06 1.77 27.23
C ALA A 354 11.84 1.21 28.42
N TYR A 355 11.40 0.09 29.00
CA TYR A 355 12.12 -0.61 30.07
C TYR A 355 13.49 -1.10 29.60
N TYR A 356 13.57 -1.75 28.43
CA TYR A 356 14.87 -2.19 27.90
C TYR A 356 15.80 -1.03 27.55
N ARG A 357 15.26 0.10 27.06
CA ARG A 357 16.04 1.33 26.83
C ARG A 357 16.54 1.97 28.12
N ALA A 358 15.78 1.88 29.20
CA ALA A 358 16.19 2.39 30.51
C ALA A 358 17.31 1.52 31.11
N ASN A 359 17.19 0.19 31.01
CA ASN A 359 18.17 -0.74 31.56
C ASN A 359 19.40 -0.95 30.67
N SER A 360 19.36 -0.57 29.38
CA SER A 360 20.54 -0.57 28.51
C SER A 360 21.50 0.60 28.76
N LYS A 361 21.10 1.61 29.54
CA LYS A 361 21.95 2.75 29.93
C LYS A 361 22.75 2.51 31.22
N HIS A 362 22.60 1.33 31.85
CA HIS A 362 23.28 0.94 33.08
C HIS A 362 24.17 -0.31 32.92
N LYS A 363 24.51 -0.66 31.67
CA LYS A 363 25.63 -1.54 31.32
C LYS A 363 26.63 -0.73 30.52
#